data_AF-A0ABD3BKP4-F1
#
_entry.id   AF-A0ABD3BKP4-F1
#
_cell.length_a   1.000
_cell.length_b   1.000
_cell.length_c   1.000
_cell.angle_alpha   90.00
_cell.angle_beta   90.00
_cell.angle_gamma   90.00
#
_symmetry.space_group_name_H-M   'P 1'
#
loop_
_entity.id
_entity.type
_entity.pdbx_description
1 polymer ?
#
loop_
_entity_poly.entity_id
_entity_poly.type
_entity_poly.pdbx_seq_one_letter_code
_entity_poly.pdbx_strand_id
1 'polypeptide(L)'
;MERKANVEEEGERVQSSRVTINGNDEVSQKQEEGLSVLKREIACHSLYGHMIESHLECLKLCLGNVNNVDENVTFTPTPLQPLNHPNLFTSHQSELDQFMEAYCVALNQLKEVIEVPQQESMAFINYMYSQLEELLLSDIITPSSTIYEQKNGSQENAKQFD
;
A
#
# COMPACT_ATOMS: atom_id res chain seq x y z
N MET A 1 22.90 -29.54 47.45
CA MET A 1 22.14 -28.51 48.18
C MET A 1 22.18 -27.26 47.32
N GLU A 2 21.02 -26.90 46.80
CA GLU A 2 20.80 -25.95 45.71
C GLU A 2 21.19 -24.52 46.12
N ARG A 3 21.85 -23.79 45.20
CA ARG A 3 22.02 -22.34 45.34
C ARG A 3 20.78 -21.67 44.74
N LYS A 4 19.96 -21.09 45.61
CA LYS A 4 18.81 -20.25 45.25
C LYS A 4 19.29 -18.88 44.76
N ALA A 5 18.74 -18.44 43.63
CA ALA A 5 18.75 -17.06 43.19
C ALA A 5 17.83 -16.22 44.08
N ASN A 6 18.22 -14.97 44.35
CA ASN A 6 17.30 -13.85 44.57
C ASN A 6 18.08 -12.57 44.27
N VAL A 7 17.73 -11.93 43.14
CA VAL A 7 18.04 -10.52 42.86
C VAL A 7 16.71 -9.80 43.07
N GLU A 8 16.60 -9.09 44.19
CA GLU A 8 15.53 -8.11 44.40
C GLU A 8 16.00 -6.79 43.78
N GLU A 9 15.36 -6.41 42.69
CA GLU A 9 15.54 -5.11 42.04
C GLU A 9 14.59 -4.11 42.72
N GLU A 10 15.17 -3.24 43.55
CA GLU A 10 14.51 -2.12 44.20
C GLU A 10 14.05 -1.10 43.14
N GLY A 11 12.75 -1.14 42.83
CA GLY A 11 12.08 -0.13 42.02
C GLY A 11 11.96 1.20 42.77
N GLU A 12 12.67 2.21 42.27
CA GLU A 12 12.66 3.59 42.75
C GLU A 12 11.23 4.19 42.72
N ARG A 13 10.60 4.28 43.91
CA ARG A 13 9.29 4.90 44.09
C ARG A 13 9.44 6.42 44.07
N VAL A 14 9.40 7.03 42.89
CA VAL A 14 9.25 8.48 42.76
C VAL A 14 7.89 8.89 43.33
N GLN A 15 7.92 9.66 44.41
CA GLN A 15 6.74 10.25 45.03
C GLN A 15 6.10 11.23 44.05
N SER A 16 5.00 10.80 43.41
CA SER A 16 4.13 11.69 42.65
C SER A 16 3.45 12.65 43.63
N SER A 17 4.02 13.85 43.74
CA SER A 17 3.47 14.94 44.52
C SER A 17 2.15 15.38 43.88
N ARG A 18 1.05 15.08 44.55
CA ARG A 18 -0.31 15.45 44.17
C ARG A 18 -0.45 16.97 44.26
N VAL A 19 -0.22 17.67 43.14
CA VAL A 19 -0.74 19.02 42.93
C VAL A 19 -2.11 18.88 42.29
N THR A 20 -3.17 18.99 43.09
CA THR A 20 -4.51 19.25 42.58
C THR A 20 -4.56 20.68 42.08
N ILE A 21 -4.29 20.91 40.79
CA ILE A 21 -4.71 22.13 40.11
C ILE A 21 -6.19 21.95 39.77
N ASN A 22 -7.04 22.30 40.73
CA ASN A 22 -8.47 22.53 40.46
C ASN A 22 -8.56 23.81 39.61
N GLY A 23 -8.87 23.68 38.32
CA GLY A 23 -9.17 24.86 37.48
C GLY A 23 -9.05 24.76 35.96
N ASN A 24 -8.84 23.59 35.34
CA ASN A 24 -8.62 23.49 33.88
C ASN A 24 -9.58 22.57 33.10
N ASP A 25 -10.53 21.89 33.75
CA ASP A 25 -11.38 20.91 33.05
C ASP A 25 -12.45 21.58 32.16
N GLU A 26 -12.99 22.74 32.54
CA GLU A 26 -14.03 23.42 31.74
C GLU A 26 -13.48 24.06 30.44
N VAL A 27 -12.24 24.55 30.45
CA VAL A 27 -11.59 25.13 29.26
C VAL A 27 -11.25 24.05 28.24
N SER A 28 -10.80 22.89 28.73
CA SER A 28 -10.48 21.74 27.88
C SER A 28 -11.75 21.16 27.22
N GLN A 29 -12.84 21.02 27.99
CA GLN A 29 -14.13 20.54 27.49
C GLN A 29 -14.76 21.49 26.47
N LYS A 30 -14.73 22.81 26.72
CA LYS A 30 -15.25 23.82 25.77
C LYS A 30 -14.46 23.88 24.47
N GLN A 31 -13.16 23.61 24.52
CA GLN A 31 -12.29 23.56 23.34
C GLN A 31 -12.55 22.29 22.52
N GLU A 32 -12.74 21.15 23.18
CA GLU A 32 -13.14 19.89 22.54
C GLU A 32 -14.51 20.01 21.85
N GLU A 33 -15.49 20.62 22.52
CA GLU A 33 -16.81 20.88 21.95
C GLU A 33 -16.72 21.77 20.69
N GLY A 34 -15.94 22.86 20.75
CA GLY A 34 -15.69 23.73 19.59
C GLY A 34 -15.04 23.01 18.41
N LEU A 35 -14.06 22.13 18.66
CA LEU A 35 -13.45 21.30 17.62
C LEU A 35 -14.45 20.30 17.03
N SER A 36 -15.37 19.75 17.83
CA SER A 36 -16.40 18.83 17.36
C SER A 36 -17.39 19.49 16.39
N VAL A 37 -17.76 20.76 16.65
CA VAL A 37 -18.63 21.55 15.76
C VAL A 37 -17.90 21.84 14.45
N LEU A 38 -16.64 22.28 14.53
CA LEU A 38 -15.84 22.56 13.34
C LEU A 38 -15.64 21.31 12.45
N LYS A 39 -15.34 20.16 13.05
CA LYS A 39 -15.24 18.88 12.32
C LYS A 39 -16.54 18.55 11.61
N ARG A 40 -17.69 18.78 12.25
CA ARG A 40 -19.01 18.56 11.64
C ARG A 40 -19.24 19.50 10.47
N GLU A 41 -18.91 20.77 10.64
CA GLU A 41 -19.04 21.78 9.57
C GLU A 41 -18.21 21.41 8.34
N ILE A 42 -16.94 21.02 8.55
CA ILE A 42 -16.06 20.52 7.49
C ILE A 42 -16.63 19.25 6.86
N ALA A 43 -17.08 18.28 7.66
CA ALA A 43 -17.61 17.01 7.15
C ALA A 43 -18.94 17.16 6.38
N CYS A 44 -19.74 18.18 6.71
CA CYS A 44 -20.97 18.52 6.00
C CYS A 44 -20.73 19.41 4.77
N HIS A 45 -19.48 19.79 4.49
CA HIS A 45 -19.13 20.63 3.35
C HIS A 45 -19.37 19.90 2.02
N SER A 46 -19.91 20.59 1.03
CA SER A 46 -20.27 20.00 -0.28
C SER A 46 -19.08 19.36 -0.99
N LEU A 47 -17.89 19.94 -0.84
CA LEU A 47 -16.64 19.44 -1.44
C LEU A 47 -15.96 18.32 -0.64
N TYR A 48 -16.34 18.09 0.62
CA TYR A 48 -15.65 17.15 1.49
C TYR A 48 -15.67 15.72 0.95
N GLY A 49 -16.83 15.28 0.43
CA GLY A 49 -16.97 13.95 -0.16
C GLY A 49 -16.02 13.72 -1.34
N HIS A 50 -15.94 14.69 -2.26
CA HIS A 50 -15.05 14.63 -3.43
C HIS A 50 -13.56 14.63 -3.04
N MET A 51 -13.20 15.42 -2.02
CA MET A 51 -11.83 15.44 -1.49
C MET A 51 -11.41 14.06 -0.96
N ILE A 52 -12.28 13.40 -0.20
CA ILE A 52 -12.02 12.07 0.37
C ILE A 52 -11.95 11.00 -0.74
N GLU A 53 -12.82 11.07 -1.73
CA GLU A 53 -12.79 10.16 -2.89
C GLU A 53 -11.45 10.26 -3.63
N SER A 54 -11.03 11.48 -3.96
CA SER A 54 -9.75 11.74 -4.64
C SER A 54 -8.57 11.22 -3.82
N HIS A 55 -8.62 11.38 -2.49
CA HIS A 55 -7.59 10.87 -1.59
C HIS A 55 -7.52 9.34 -1.61
N LEU A 56 -8.67 8.68 -1.58
CA LEU A 56 -8.75 7.23 -1.59
C LEU A 56 -8.26 6.66 -2.93
N GLU A 57 -8.56 7.29 -4.06
CA GLU A 57 -8.01 6.88 -5.36
C GLU A 57 -6.48 6.95 -5.38
N CYS A 58 -5.89 8.05 -4.88
CA CYS A 58 -4.44 8.16 -4.79
C CYS A 58 -3.82 7.08 -3.90
N LEU A 59 -4.45 6.77 -2.76
CA LEU A 59 -3.99 5.68 -1.90
C LEU A 59 -4.05 4.33 -2.62
N LYS A 60 -5.13 4.02 -3.33
CA LYS A 60 -5.28 2.77 -4.09
C LYS A 60 -4.17 2.60 -5.13
N LEU A 61 -3.80 3.69 -5.82
CA LEU A 61 -2.66 3.68 -6.74
C LEU A 61 -1.37 3.37 -5.97
N CYS A 62 -1.04 4.13 -4.92
CA CYS A 62 0.19 3.98 -4.17
C CYS A 62 0.38 2.61 -3.50
N LEU A 63 -0.70 2.00 -2.99
CA LEU A 63 -0.65 0.70 -2.32
C LEU A 63 -0.60 -0.47 -3.32
N GLY A 64 -0.78 -0.21 -4.61
CA GLY A 64 -1.04 -1.25 -5.60
C GLY A 64 -2.40 -1.90 -5.39
N ASN A 65 -2.80 -2.78 -6.31
CA ASN A 65 -4.05 -3.53 -6.23
C ASN A 65 -3.99 -4.57 -5.10
N VAL A 66 -4.04 -4.11 -3.84
CA VAL A 66 -4.27 -4.96 -2.67
C VAL A 66 -5.73 -5.38 -2.69
N ASN A 67 -6.05 -6.35 -3.55
CA ASN A 67 -7.37 -7.00 -3.66
C ASN A 67 -7.74 -7.82 -2.41
N ASN A 68 -7.51 -7.26 -1.22
CA ASN A 68 -7.91 -7.82 0.07
C ASN A 68 -8.45 -6.74 1.01
N VAL A 69 -9.11 -5.72 0.48
CA VAL A 69 -9.96 -4.83 1.27
C VAL A 69 -11.34 -4.83 0.61
N ASP A 70 -12.28 -5.41 1.35
CA ASP A 70 -13.70 -5.61 1.06
C ASP A 70 -14.34 -4.52 0.19
N GLU A 71 -14.85 -4.93 -0.97
CA GLU A 71 -15.48 -4.11 -2.01
C GLU A 71 -16.91 -3.68 -1.63
N ASN A 72 -17.08 -2.99 -0.50
CA ASN A 72 -18.41 -2.59 -0.01
C ASN A 72 -18.59 -1.08 0.17
N VAL A 73 -17.82 -0.26 -0.55
CA VAL A 73 -18.05 1.20 -0.60
C VAL A 73 -17.99 1.68 -2.05
N THR A 74 -19.05 1.39 -2.80
CA THR A 74 -19.29 1.97 -4.12
C THR A 74 -19.92 3.36 -3.93
N PHE A 75 -19.08 4.40 -3.91
CA PHE A 75 -19.56 5.75 -4.20
C PHE A 75 -19.48 5.93 -5.72
N THR A 76 -20.60 6.31 -6.32
CA THR A 76 -20.69 6.61 -7.73
C THR A 76 -19.93 7.91 -8.01
N PRO A 77 -18.84 7.90 -8.81
CA PRO A 77 -18.11 9.11 -9.11
C PRO A 77 -19.01 10.05 -9.91
N THR A 78 -19.26 11.24 -9.38
CA THR A 78 -19.88 12.31 -10.16
C THR A 78 -18.78 12.91 -11.03
N PRO A 79 -18.89 12.88 -12.37
CA PRO A 79 -17.85 13.42 -13.22
C PRO A 79 -17.80 14.94 -13.09
N LEU A 80 -16.82 15.44 -12.34
CA LEU A 80 -16.42 16.84 -12.42
C LEU A 80 -15.30 16.95 -13.44
N GLN A 81 -15.50 17.85 -14.40
CA GLN A 81 -14.60 18.07 -15.52
C GLN A 81 -13.20 18.47 -15.04
N PRO A 82 -12.12 18.11 -15.77
CA PRO A 82 -10.78 18.53 -15.44
C PRO A 82 -10.70 20.05 -15.45
N LEU A 83 -10.50 20.65 -14.27
CA LEU A 83 -10.45 22.08 -14.08
C LEU A 83 -9.07 22.62 -14.50
N ASN A 84 -8.83 22.63 -15.81
CA ASN A 84 -7.68 23.31 -16.41
C ASN A 84 -7.90 24.82 -16.40
N HIS A 85 -7.79 25.47 -15.24
CA HIS A 85 -7.86 26.94 -15.13
C HIS A 85 -6.73 27.52 -14.27
N PRO A 86 -5.82 28.33 -14.83
CA PRO A 86 -4.72 28.96 -14.07
C PRO A 86 -5.16 30.19 -13.25
N ASN A 87 -6.44 30.36 -12.90
CA ASN A 87 -6.95 31.53 -12.15
C ASN A 87 -8.29 31.24 -11.44
N LEU A 88 -8.36 30.20 -10.61
CA LEU A 88 -9.64 29.83 -9.97
C LEU A 88 -9.94 30.48 -8.61
N PHE A 89 -9.11 31.39 -8.11
CA PHE A 89 -9.49 32.15 -6.90
C PHE A 89 -10.43 33.28 -7.28
N THR A 90 -11.71 32.95 -7.43
CA THR A 90 -12.74 33.99 -7.39
C THR A 90 -12.71 34.60 -5.99
N SER A 91 -12.78 35.94 -5.89
CA SER A 91 -12.75 36.69 -4.61
C SER A 91 -13.94 36.43 -3.68
N HIS A 92 -14.71 35.35 -3.93
CA HIS A 92 -15.94 34.98 -3.25
C HIS A 92 -15.92 33.54 -2.70
N GLN A 93 -14.87 32.75 -2.95
CA GLN A 93 -14.71 31.42 -2.34
C GLN A 93 -14.26 31.55 -0.89
N SER A 94 -14.78 30.67 -0.03
CA SER A 94 -14.29 30.59 1.36
C SER A 94 -12.88 30.02 1.39
N GLU A 95 -12.13 30.30 2.46
CA GLU A 95 -10.81 29.70 2.68
C GLU A 95 -10.88 28.17 2.69
N LEU A 96 -11.99 27.61 3.19
CA LEU A 96 -12.23 26.17 3.19
C LEU A 96 -12.41 25.62 1.78
N ASP A 97 -13.14 26.32 0.89
CA ASP A 97 -13.27 25.93 -0.52
C ASP A 97 -11.90 25.90 -1.20
N GLN A 98 -11.12 26.96 -1.03
CA GLN A 98 -9.77 27.08 -1.58
C GLN A 98 -8.87 25.95 -1.07
N PHE A 99 -8.95 25.61 0.21
CA PHE A 99 -8.21 24.48 0.78
C PHE A 99 -8.61 23.15 0.15
N MET A 100 -9.91 22.86 0.08
CA MET A 100 -10.45 21.59 -0.45
C MET A 100 -10.05 21.40 -1.92
N GLU A 101 -10.13 22.46 -2.73
CA GLU A 101 -9.74 22.45 -4.13
C GLU A 101 -8.23 22.29 -4.32
N ALA A 102 -7.43 23.07 -3.59
CA ALA A 102 -5.97 22.97 -3.64
C ALA A 102 -5.49 21.56 -3.23
N TYR A 103 -6.16 20.94 -2.25
CA TYR A 103 -5.89 19.56 -1.85
C TYR A 103 -6.16 18.57 -2.98
N CYS A 104 -7.33 18.66 -3.63
CA CYS A 104 -7.64 17.81 -4.79
C CYS A 104 -6.65 18.01 -5.95
N VAL A 105 -6.23 19.25 -6.22
CA VAL A 105 -5.22 19.54 -7.25
C VAL A 105 -3.89 18.88 -6.91
N ALA A 106 -3.43 18.99 -5.66
CA ALA A 106 -2.20 18.34 -5.21
C ALA A 106 -2.27 16.81 -5.32
N LEU A 107 -3.42 16.21 -5.01
CA LEU A 107 -3.64 14.77 -5.19
C LEU A 107 -3.59 14.35 -6.66
N ASN A 108 -4.21 15.11 -7.57
CA ASN A 108 -4.16 14.81 -8.99
C ASN A 108 -2.74 14.89 -9.55
N GLN A 109 -1.97 15.91 -9.13
CA GLN A 109 -0.55 16.02 -9.49
C GLN A 109 0.25 14.83 -8.95
N LEU A 110 -0.02 14.40 -7.71
CA LEU A 110 0.61 13.22 -7.12
C LEU A 110 0.28 11.94 -7.91
N LYS A 111 -0.98 11.77 -8.31
CA LYS A 111 -1.44 10.65 -9.13
C LYS A 111 -0.70 10.59 -10.47
N GLU A 112 -0.61 11.71 -11.19
CA GLU A 112 0.08 11.78 -12.48
C GLU A 112 1.56 11.38 -12.39
N VAL A 113 2.26 11.79 -11.31
CA VAL A 113 3.70 11.46 -11.15
C VAL A 113 3.95 10.04 -10.64
N ILE A 114 2.95 9.37 -10.05
CA ILE A 114 3.10 8.00 -9.51
C ILE A 114 2.62 6.93 -10.50
N GLU A 115 1.57 7.21 -11.27
CA GLU A 115 0.90 6.21 -12.10
C GLU A 115 1.84 5.55 -13.12
N VAL A 116 2.62 6.35 -13.85
CA VAL A 116 3.54 5.82 -14.88
C VAL A 116 4.68 4.99 -14.26
N PRO A 117 5.46 5.50 -13.27
CA PRO A 117 6.51 4.70 -12.65
C PRO A 117 6.01 3.40 -12.00
N GLN A 118 4.81 3.43 -11.41
CA GLN A 118 4.19 2.23 -10.84
C GLN A 118 3.90 1.19 -11.92
N GLN A 119 3.28 1.61 -13.02
CA GLN A 119 2.91 0.71 -14.11
C GLN A 119 4.15 0.14 -14.81
N GLU A 120 5.19 0.95 -15.03
CA GLU A 120 6.47 0.52 -15.60
C GLU A 120 7.16 -0.50 -14.69
N SER A 121 7.17 -0.25 -13.38
CA SER A 121 7.74 -1.18 -12.40
C SER A 121 7.00 -2.51 -12.38
N MET A 122 5.67 -2.49 -12.42
CA MET A 122 4.84 -3.69 -12.47
C MET A 122 5.07 -4.48 -13.77
N ALA A 123 5.14 -3.80 -14.91
CA ALA A 123 5.42 -4.41 -16.19
C ALA A 123 6.80 -5.09 -16.22
N PHE A 124 7.82 -4.41 -15.67
CA PHE A 124 9.16 -4.97 -15.55
C PHE A 124 9.17 -6.23 -14.67
N ILE A 125 8.53 -6.20 -13.51
CA ILE A 125 8.43 -7.35 -12.61
C ILE A 125 7.74 -8.53 -13.30
N ASN A 126 6.60 -8.31 -13.95
CA ASN A 126 5.87 -9.35 -14.67
C ASN A 126 6.68 -9.94 -15.82
N TYR A 127 7.39 -9.10 -16.58
CA TYR A 127 8.30 -9.55 -17.62
C TYR A 127 9.39 -10.48 -17.06
N MET A 128 10.03 -10.10 -15.96
CA MET A 128 11.03 -10.93 -15.30
C MET A 128 10.47 -12.27 -14.81
N TYR A 129 9.26 -12.29 -14.23
CA TYR A 129 8.59 -13.53 -13.85
C TYR A 129 8.36 -14.45 -15.05
N SER A 130 7.92 -13.93 -16.20
CA SER A 130 7.75 -14.72 -17.42
C SER A 130 9.06 -15.32 -17.93
N GLN A 131 10.15 -14.55 -17.91
CA GLN A 131 11.47 -15.07 -18.31
C GLN A 131 11.95 -16.20 -17.37
N LEU A 132 11.71 -16.06 -16.06
CA LEU A 132 12.07 -17.10 -15.08
C LEU A 132 11.25 -18.37 -15.24
N GLU A 133 9.95 -18.24 -15.54
CA GLU A 133 9.07 -19.36 -15.84
C GLU A 133 9.52 -20.12 -17.09
N GLU A 134 9.86 -19.42 -18.18
CA GLU A 134 10.36 -20.02 -19.42
C GLU A 134 11.64 -20.84 -19.22
N LEU A 135 12.58 -20.33 -18.42
CA LEU A 135 13.81 -21.05 -18.08
C LEU A 135 13.51 -22.34 -17.29
N LEU A 136 12.61 -22.26 -16.31
CA LEU A 136 12.23 -23.41 -15.50
C LEU A 136 11.52 -24.49 -16.33
N LEU A 137 10.68 -24.11 -17.29
CA LEU A 137 10.08 -25.04 -18.25
C LEU A 137 11.11 -25.64 -19.23
N SER A 138 12.09 -24.86 -19.67
CA SER A 138 13.13 -25.31 -20.60
C SER A 138 14.05 -26.37 -19.99
N ASP A 139 14.42 -26.22 -18.71
CA ASP A 139 15.25 -27.19 -17.99
C ASP A 139 14.52 -28.51 -17.70
N ILE A 140 13.18 -28.50 -17.63
CA ILE A 140 12.36 -29.72 -17.41
C ILE A 140 12.17 -30.51 -18.72
N ILE A 141 12.21 -29.85 -19.89
CA ILE A 141 11.86 -30.45 -21.19
C ILE A 141 13.07 -30.98 -21.97
N THR A 142 14.31 -30.73 -21.56
CA THR A 142 15.47 -31.44 -22.14
C THR A 142 15.62 -32.85 -21.57
N PRO A 143 15.20 -33.94 -22.25
CA PRO A 143 15.71 -35.26 -21.93
C PRO A 143 17.22 -35.23 -22.19
N SER A 144 17.99 -35.53 -21.15
CA SER A 144 19.43 -35.75 -21.22
C SER A 144 19.72 -36.90 -22.20
N SER A 145 19.89 -36.58 -23.49
CA SER A 145 20.40 -37.49 -24.50
C SER A 145 21.92 -37.54 -24.39
N THR A 146 22.44 -38.40 -23.52
CA THR A 146 23.72 -39.06 -23.74
C THR A 146 23.45 -40.46 -24.26
N ILE A 147 23.25 -40.57 -25.58
CA ILE A 147 23.55 -41.81 -26.31
C ILE A 147 25.03 -41.72 -26.69
N TYR A 148 25.86 -42.59 -26.12
CA TYR A 148 27.17 -42.91 -26.69
C TYR A 148 27.09 -44.27 -27.38
N GLU A 149 27.56 -44.27 -28.62
CA GLU A 149 27.65 -45.38 -29.57
C GLU A 149 28.58 -46.54 -29.15
N GLN A 150 28.23 -47.72 -29.65
CA GLN A 150 29.05 -48.84 -30.12
C GLN A 150 30.55 -48.90 -29.72
N LYS A 151 30.93 -49.99 -29.02
CA LYS A 151 32.19 -50.70 -29.27
C LYS A 151 32.05 -52.23 -29.09
N ASN A 152 32.08 -52.90 -30.25
CA ASN A 152 32.66 -54.21 -30.60
C ASN A 152 33.13 -55.16 -29.48
N GLY A 153 32.62 -56.41 -29.56
CA GLY A 153 33.25 -57.63 -29.03
C GLY A 153 32.99 -58.80 -29.96
N SER A 154 34.06 -59.40 -30.47
CA SER A 154 34.14 -60.42 -31.53
C SER A 154 33.81 -61.85 -31.07
N GLN A 155 33.21 -62.65 -31.98
CA GLN A 155 33.26 -64.13 -32.10
C GLN A 155 32.72 -64.97 -30.90
N GLU A 156 32.08 -66.14 -31.03
CA GLU A 156 32.24 -67.26 -31.97
C GLU A 156 31.14 -68.33 -31.69
N ASN A 157 30.87 -69.15 -32.72
CA ASN A 157 30.39 -70.55 -32.69
C ASN A 157 28.90 -70.95 -32.71
N ALA A 158 28.60 -71.61 -33.85
CA ALA A 158 27.83 -72.82 -34.07
C ALA A 158 26.29 -72.76 -33.97
N LYS A 159 25.64 -72.98 -35.12
CA LYS A 159 24.83 -74.21 -35.34
C LYS A 159 24.51 -74.43 -36.83
N GLN A 160 24.94 -75.60 -37.27
CA GLN A 160 24.56 -76.31 -38.48
C GLN A 160 23.10 -76.80 -38.36
N PHE A 161 22.27 -76.57 -39.38
CA PHE A 161 21.00 -77.24 -39.72
C PHE A 161 20.74 -76.84 -41.19
N ASP A 162 20.49 -77.69 -42.18
CA ASP A 162 20.28 -79.13 -42.35
C ASP A 162 20.86 -79.49 -43.73
#